data_AF-A0A382YE04-F1
#
_entry.id   AF-A0A382YE04-F1
#
_cell.length_a   1.000
_cell.length_b   1.000
_cell.length_c   1.000
_cell.angle_alpha   90.00
_cell.angle_beta   90.00
_cell.angle_gamma   90.00
#
_symmetry.space_group_name_H-M   'P 1'
#
loop_
_entity.id
_entity.type
_entity.pdbx_description
1 polymer ?
#
loop_
_entity_poly.entity_id
_entity_poly.type
_entity_poly.pdbx_seq_one_letter_code
_entity_poly.pdbx_strand_id
1 'polypeptide(L)'
;KAFSHSLSKALSGDHSCSKIDKVEQLSRKLKGWAQFYRHTDFTAKVYSKIDRIVFWKLAKWLARKYRCSIKSLMMKWIKRPTPDQAKTWVLFGKSNRGNLCGVSLFRLVSSPKLPFRWRLPESNPYLRDEIRNTVTSRYSDVAMAVSHN
;
A
#
# COMPACT_ATOMS: atom_id res chain seq x y z
N LYS A 1 10.00 -4.24 -8.49
CA LYS A 1 10.98 -4.96 -7.65
C LYS A 1 11.45 -4.15 -6.44
N ALA A 2 11.63 -2.82 -6.56
CA ALA A 2 12.06 -1.95 -5.46
C ALA A 2 11.16 -2.01 -4.22
N PHE A 3 9.82 -2.02 -4.39
CA PHE A 3 8.89 -2.04 -3.25
C PHE A 3 9.01 -3.30 -2.38
N SER A 4 9.01 -4.50 -2.99
CA SER A 4 9.19 -5.75 -2.24
C SER A 4 10.54 -5.85 -1.55
N HIS A 5 11.59 -5.27 -2.14
CA HIS A 5 12.92 -5.18 -1.53
C HIS A 5 12.91 -4.24 -0.32
N SER A 6 12.30 -3.06 -0.45
CA SER A 6 12.11 -2.10 0.66
C SER A 6 11.35 -2.72 1.83
N LEU A 7 10.24 -3.44 1.56
CA LEU A 7 9.49 -4.18 2.58
C LEU A 7 10.33 -5.28 3.24
N SER A 8 11.09 -6.03 2.44
CA SER A 8 11.97 -7.09 2.95
C SER A 8 13.08 -6.52 3.82
N LYS A 9 13.69 -5.40 3.42
CA LYS A 9 14.73 -4.70 4.21
C LYS A 9 14.17 -4.20 5.53
N ALA A 10 12.99 -3.56 5.50
CA ALA A 10 12.30 -3.11 6.70
C ALA A 10 11.97 -4.26 7.66
N LEU A 11 11.68 -5.47 7.16
CA LEU A 11 11.40 -6.65 7.98
C LEU A 11 12.66 -7.45 8.39
N SER A 12 13.84 -7.07 7.89
CA SER A 12 15.09 -7.79 8.18
C SER A 12 15.92 -7.14 9.30
N GLY A 13 15.80 -5.82 9.49
CA GLY A 13 16.40 -5.07 10.60
C GLY A 13 15.35 -4.59 11.60
N ASP A 14 15.73 -4.43 12.86
CA ASP A 14 14.94 -3.98 14.02
C ASP A 14 14.10 -5.07 14.69
N HIS A 15 14.73 -5.81 15.60
CA HIS A 15 14.05 -6.72 16.54
C HIS A 15 13.67 -6.04 17.86
N SER A 16 14.17 -4.83 18.15
CA SER A 16 13.86 -4.06 19.36
C SER A 16 12.44 -3.47 19.33
N CYS A 17 12.01 -2.94 18.19
CA CYS A 17 10.71 -2.26 18.01
C CYS A 17 9.49 -3.14 18.34
N SER A 18 8.45 -2.59 18.98
CA SER A 18 7.20 -3.32 19.24
C SER A 18 6.62 -3.99 18.00
N LYS A 19 6.07 -5.19 18.18
CA LYS A 19 5.39 -5.94 17.11
C LYS A 19 4.19 -5.18 16.55
N ILE A 20 3.52 -4.36 17.37
CA ILE A 20 2.35 -3.58 16.97
C ILE A 20 2.79 -2.50 15.98
N ASP A 21 3.75 -1.67 16.37
CA ASP A 21 4.26 -0.57 15.54
C ASP A 21 4.86 -1.09 14.23
N LYS A 22 5.55 -2.23 14.26
CA LYS A 22 6.11 -2.86 13.06
C LYS A 22 5.03 -3.29 12.08
N VAL A 23 3.95 -3.92 12.57
CA VAL A 23 2.81 -4.30 11.73
C VAL A 23 2.03 -3.08 11.24
N GLU A 24 1.86 -2.06 12.08
CA GLU A 24 1.17 -0.83 11.69
C GLU A 24 1.93 -0.09 10.58
N GLN A 25 3.25 0.06 10.72
CA GLN A 25 4.10 0.68 9.70
C GLN A 25 4.00 -0.08 8.36
N LEU A 26 4.00 -1.41 8.42
CA LEU A 26 3.84 -2.28 7.26
C LEU A 26 2.45 -2.11 6.63
N SER A 27 1.39 -2.16 7.44
CA SER A 27 0.01 -1.95 7.00
C SER A 27 -0.18 -0.58 6.34
N ARG A 28 0.43 0.49 6.87
CA ARG A 28 0.41 1.83 6.26
C ARG A 28 1.07 1.86 4.89
N LYS A 29 2.26 1.25 4.75
CA LYS A 29 2.95 1.15 3.45
C LYS A 29 2.12 0.36 2.43
N LEU A 30 1.53 -0.76 2.84
CA LEU A 30 0.67 -1.57 1.96
C LEU A 30 -0.60 -0.82 1.56
N LYS A 31 -1.26 -0.13 2.49
CA LYS A 31 -2.43 0.73 2.19
C LYS A 31 -2.08 1.82 1.17
N GLY A 32 -0.98 2.54 1.38
CA GLY A 32 -0.54 3.57 0.44
C GLY A 32 -0.22 2.99 -0.95
N TRP A 33 0.37 1.81 -1.00
CA TRP A 33 0.67 1.13 -2.26
C TRP A 33 -0.59 0.64 -2.98
N ALA A 34 -1.54 0.06 -2.25
CA ALA A 34 -2.84 -0.31 -2.79
C ALA A 34 -3.62 0.90 -3.31
N GLN A 35 -3.54 2.02 -2.58
CA GLN A 35 -4.15 3.29 -2.97
C GLN A 35 -3.62 3.79 -4.30
N PHE A 36 -2.31 3.74 -4.50
CA PHE A 36 -1.65 4.23 -5.71
C PHE A 36 -1.98 3.35 -6.92
N TYR A 37 -1.93 2.02 -6.77
CA TYR A 37 -2.14 1.07 -7.86
C TYR A 37 -3.60 0.62 -8.06
N ARG A 38 -4.56 1.22 -7.35
CA ARG A 38 -5.99 0.85 -7.38
C ARG A 38 -6.61 0.82 -8.80
N HIS A 39 -6.12 1.66 -9.71
CA HIS A 39 -6.63 1.82 -11.08
C HIS A 39 -5.85 1.02 -12.13
N THR A 40 -4.84 0.25 -11.71
CA THR A 40 -3.99 -0.51 -12.63
C THR A 40 -4.54 -1.91 -12.90
N ASP A 41 -4.16 -2.46 -14.05
CA ASP A 41 -4.45 -3.84 -14.41
C ASP A 41 -3.45 -4.83 -13.79
N PHE A 42 -3.83 -6.11 -13.75
CA PHE A 42 -3.04 -7.21 -13.15
C PHE A 42 -2.73 -7.08 -11.64
N THR A 43 -3.40 -6.19 -10.92
CA THR A 43 -3.20 -5.97 -9.47
C THR A 43 -3.37 -7.23 -8.65
N ALA A 44 -4.37 -8.07 -8.94
CA ALA A 44 -4.64 -9.30 -8.17
C ALA A 44 -3.42 -10.24 -8.08
N LYS A 45 -2.73 -10.50 -9.20
CA LYS A 45 -1.55 -11.40 -9.24
C LYS A 45 -0.37 -10.79 -8.48
N VAL A 46 -0.16 -9.48 -8.64
CA VAL A 46 0.92 -8.75 -7.98
C VAL A 46 0.66 -8.66 -6.47
N TYR A 47 -0.57 -8.34 -6.08
CA TYR A 47 -1.02 -8.26 -4.69
C TYR A 47 -0.85 -9.58 -3.97
N SER A 48 -1.31 -10.68 -4.56
CA SER A 48 -1.13 -12.04 -4.00
C SER A 48 0.35 -12.38 -3.80
N LYS A 49 1.22 -12.04 -4.77
CA LYS A 49 2.66 -12.27 -4.66
C LYS A 49 3.28 -11.47 -3.51
N ILE A 50 2.96 -10.18 -3.39
CA ILE A 50 3.49 -9.32 -2.34
C ILE A 50 2.97 -9.76 -0.98
N ASP A 51 1.67 -10.03 -0.86
CA ASP A 51 1.04 -10.52 0.36
C ASP A 51 1.73 -11.80 0.87
N ARG A 52 2.04 -12.75 -0.01
CA ARG A 52 2.78 -13.98 0.36
C ARG A 52 4.16 -13.67 0.92
N ILE A 53 4.92 -12.80 0.26
CA ILE A 53 6.27 -12.41 0.69
C ILE A 53 6.21 -11.74 2.07
N VAL A 54 5.31 -10.77 2.23
CA VAL A 54 5.14 -10.01 3.46
C VAL A 54 4.72 -10.92 4.61
N PHE A 55 3.75 -11.79 4.37
CA PHE A 55 3.25 -12.75 5.36
C PHE A 55 4.37 -13.62 5.93
N TRP A 56 5.20 -14.23 5.07
CA TRP A 56 6.28 -15.11 5.51
C TRP A 56 7.45 -14.35 6.12
N LYS A 57 7.79 -13.17 5.60
CA LYS A 57 8.83 -12.32 6.19
C LYS A 57 8.45 -11.86 7.59
N LEU A 58 7.19 -11.44 7.79
CA LEU A 58 6.69 -11.10 9.12
C LEU A 58 6.70 -12.30 10.06
N ALA A 59 6.27 -13.47 9.59
CA ALA A 59 6.30 -14.71 10.38
C ALA A 59 7.72 -15.04 10.85
N LYS A 60 8.71 -14.97 9.95
CA LYS A 60 10.12 -15.23 10.26
C LYS A 60 10.70 -14.19 11.22
N TRP A 61 10.30 -12.92 11.08
CA TRP A 61 10.70 -11.85 12.00
C TRP A 61 10.13 -12.08 13.41
N LEU A 62 8.84 -12.42 13.52
CA LEU A 62 8.21 -12.75 14.81
C LEU A 62 8.84 -13.97 15.47
N ALA A 63 9.10 -15.03 14.69
CA ALA A 63 9.75 -16.26 15.17
C ALA A 63 11.13 -15.96 15.76
N ARG A 64 11.92 -15.10 15.10
CA ARG A 64 13.22 -14.66 15.62
C ARG A 64 13.10 -13.79 16.86
N LYS A 65 12.20 -12.80 16.86
CA LYS A 65 12.02 -11.88 17.98
C LYS A 65 11.63 -12.61 19.27
N TYR A 66 10.72 -13.57 19.18
CA TYR A 66 10.22 -14.31 20.34
C TYR A 66 10.91 -15.66 20.56
N ARG A 67 11.91 -16.02 19.73
CA ARG A 67 12.60 -17.32 19.76
C ARG A 67 11.63 -18.51 19.76
N CYS A 68 10.56 -18.40 18.97
CA CYS A 68 9.47 -19.37 18.89
C CYS A 68 9.39 -20.03 17.51
N SER A 69 8.79 -21.21 17.42
CA SER A 69 8.47 -21.82 16.14
C SER A 69 7.37 -21.04 15.40
N ILE A 70 7.46 -20.96 14.07
CA ILE A 70 6.43 -20.32 13.24
C ILE A 70 5.08 -21.01 13.45
N LYS A 71 5.06 -22.34 13.60
CA LYS A 71 3.83 -23.12 13.88
C LYS A 71 3.11 -22.65 15.14
N SER A 72 3.85 -22.45 16.24
CA SER A 72 3.30 -21.95 17.50
C SER A 72 2.69 -20.55 17.35
N LEU A 73 3.39 -19.66 16.63
CA LEU A 73 2.90 -18.32 16.35
C LEU A 73 1.62 -18.33 15.50
N MET A 74 1.57 -19.18 14.47
CA MET A 74 0.40 -19.31 13.61
C MET A 74 -0.83 -19.76 14.40
N MET A 75 -0.68 -20.76 15.29
CA MET A 75 -1.78 -21.21 16.14
C MET A 75 -2.28 -20.10 17.08
N LYS A 76 -1.37 -19.28 17.61
CA LYS A 76 -1.72 -18.25 18.60
C LYS A 76 -2.34 -16.99 17.99
N TRP A 77 -1.86 -16.55 16.84
CA TRP A 77 -2.14 -15.20 16.32
C TRP A 77 -2.79 -15.15 14.93
N ILE A 78 -2.98 -16.30 14.27
CA ILE A 78 -3.79 -16.35 13.06
C ILE A 78 -5.18 -16.86 13.44
N LYS A 79 -6.15 -15.95 13.46
CA LYS A 79 -7.54 -16.30 13.68
C LYS A 79 -8.19 -16.80 12.39
N ARG A 80 -9.29 -17.56 12.53
CA ARG A 80 -10.12 -17.95 11.39
C ARG A 80 -10.64 -16.67 10.72
N PRO A 81 -10.47 -16.52 9.40
CA PRO A 81 -11.05 -15.38 8.68
C PRO A 81 -12.58 -15.39 8.81
N THR A 82 -13.18 -14.21 8.97
CA THR A 82 -14.61 -14.03 8.68
C THR A 82 -14.86 -14.22 7.18
N PRO A 83 -16.08 -14.54 6.73
CA PRO A 83 -16.36 -14.87 5.33
C PRO A 83 -15.84 -13.83 4.33
N ASP A 84 -15.86 -12.55 4.70
CA ASP A 84 -15.43 -11.43 3.84
C ASP A 84 -13.97 -10.98 4.08
N GLN A 85 -13.22 -11.64 4.96
CA GLN A 85 -11.85 -11.23 5.28
C GLN A 85 -10.83 -12.30 4.90
N ALA A 86 -9.68 -11.87 4.40
CA ALA A 86 -8.58 -12.79 4.14
C ALA A 86 -7.91 -13.26 5.45
N LYS A 87 -7.45 -14.52 5.49
CA LYS A 87 -6.69 -15.07 6.62
C LYS A 87 -5.42 -14.26 6.87
N THR A 88 -5.27 -13.75 8.09
CA THR A 88 -4.33 -12.67 8.40
C THR A 88 -3.74 -12.80 9.80
N TRP A 89 -2.55 -12.21 10.02
CA TRP A 89 -1.95 -12.04 11.34
C TRP A 89 -2.75 -11.01 12.15
N VAL A 90 -3.29 -11.42 13.29
CA VAL A 90 -3.96 -10.54 14.26
C VAL A 90 -3.13 -10.52 15.53
N LEU A 91 -2.46 -9.41 15.77
CA LEU A 91 -1.54 -9.24 16.90
C LEU A 91 -2.16 -8.32 17.95
N PHE A 92 -1.96 -8.66 19.22
CA PHE A 92 -2.35 -7.83 20.36
C PHE A 92 -1.12 -7.50 21.20
N GLY A 93 -1.03 -6.27 21.70
CA GLY A 93 0.05 -5.86 22.60
C GLY A 93 0.14 -4.36 22.80
N LYS A 94 1.19 -3.94 23.50
CA LYS A 94 1.50 -2.52 23.72
C LYS A 94 2.30 -1.96 22.53
N SER A 95 1.90 -0.80 22.03
CA SER A 95 2.70 0.03 21.14
C SER A 95 3.94 0.57 21.89
N ASN A 96 4.97 1.06 21.18
CA ASN A 96 6.09 1.73 21.85
C ASN A 96 5.64 2.97 22.64
N ARG A 97 4.48 3.56 22.31
CA ARG A 97 3.86 4.67 23.06
C ARG A 97 3.11 4.24 24.33
N GLY A 98 3.11 2.94 24.66
CA GLY A 98 2.42 2.38 25.83
C GLY A 98 0.96 1.97 25.61
N ASN A 99 0.35 2.36 24.49
CA ASN A 99 -1.06 2.06 24.20
C ASN A 99 -1.29 0.57 23.92
N LEU A 100 -2.31 -0.04 24.54
CA LEU A 100 -2.75 -1.39 24.23
C LEU A 100 -3.57 -1.38 22.93
N CYS A 101 -3.08 -2.03 21.89
CA CYS A 101 -3.75 -2.09 20.59
C CYS A 101 -3.76 -3.52 20.02
N GLY A 102 -4.89 -3.86 19.40
CA GLY A 102 -5.01 -4.99 18.49
C GLY A 102 -4.81 -4.51 17.06
N VAL A 103 -3.85 -5.07 16.34
CA VAL A 103 -3.57 -4.72 14.94
C VAL A 103 -3.62 -5.96 14.06
N SER A 104 -4.39 -5.87 12.98
CA SER A 104 -4.37 -6.83 11.89
C SER A 104 -3.43 -6.37 10.78
N LEU A 105 -2.69 -7.32 10.20
CA LEU A 105 -1.86 -7.04 9.02
C LEU A 105 -2.76 -6.72 7.81
N PHE A 106 -2.57 -5.57 7.18
CA PHE A 106 -3.34 -5.25 5.97
C PHE A 106 -2.99 -6.22 4.83
N ARG A 107 -4.01 -6.76 4.16
CA ARG A 107 -3.88 -7.64 2.99
C ARG A 107 -4.20 -6.87 1.72
N LEU A 108 -3.28 -6.85 0.77
CA LEU A 108 -3.50 -6.20 -0.52
C LEU A 108 -4.63 -6.87 -1.30
N VAL A 109 -4.78 -8.19 -1.20
CA VAL A 109 -5.84 -8.95 -1.90
C VAL A 109 -7.25 -8.49 -1.53
N SER A 110 -7.45 -7.94 -0.33
CA SER A 110 -8.74 -7.39 0.11
C SER A 110 -8.98 -5.94 -0.35
N SER A 111 -8.04 -5.33 -1.08
CA SER A 111 -8.18 -3.95 -1.56
C SER A 111 -9.07 -3.89 -2.80
N PRO A 112 -9.99 -2.91 -2.91
CA PRO A 112 -10.85 -2.79 -4.08
C PRO A 112 -10.02 -2.43 -5.32
N LYS A 113 -10.28 -3.13 -6.44
CA LYS A 113 -9.84 -2.71 -7.77
C LYS A 113 -10.85 -1.72 -8.30
N LEU A 114 -10.41 -0.53 -8.69
CA LEU A 114 -11.27 0.45 -9.34
C LEU A 114 -10.94 0.49 -10.83
N PRO A 115 -11.94 0.59 -11.72
CA PRO A 115 -11.66 0.83 -13.13
C PRO A 115 -10.96 2.18 -13.28
N PHE A 116 -9.96 2.24 -14.15
CA PHE A 116 -9.50 3.52 -14.67
C PHE A 116 -10.54 4.03 -15.66
N ARG A 117 -11.06 5.22 -15.42
CA ARG A 117 -11.92 5.92 -16.37
C ARG A 117 -11.16 7.13 -16.85
N TRP A 118 -10.98 7.24 -18.17
CA TRP A 118 -10.58 8.52 -18.76
C TRP A 118 -11.58 9.56 -18.30
N ARG A 119 -11.10 10.76 -17.95
CA ARG A 119 -11.98 11.91 -17.73
C ARG A 119 -12.55 12.28 -19.08
N LEU A 120 -13.63 11.61 -19.47
CA LEU A 120 -14.47 12.06 -20.57
C LEU A 120 -15.08 13.38 -20.10
N PRO A 121 -14.94 14.47 -20.87
CA PRO A 121 -15.67 15.69 -20.57
C PRO A 121 -17.17 15.37 -20.54
N GLU A 122 -17.93 16.03 -19.65
CA GLU A 122 -19.38 15.78 -19.48
C GLU A 122 -20.16 15.97 -20.79
N SER A 123 -19.65 16.83 -21.68
CA SER A 123 -20.15 17.05 -23.03
C SER A 123 -19.01 16.96 -24.05
N ASN A 124 -19.37 16.66 -25.30
CA ASN A 124 -18.47 16.65 -26.43
C ASN A 124 -17.68 17.99 -26.46
N PRO A 125 -16.34 17.98 -26.41
CA PRO A 125 -15.53 19.20 -26.35
C PRO A 125 -15.67 20.10 -27.59
N TYR A 126 -16.28 19.60 -28.68
CA TYR A 126 -16.59 20.38 -29.87
C TYR A 126 -17.99 21.03 -29.86
N LEU A 127 -18.83 20.73 -28.86
CA LEU A 127 -20.20 21.26 -28.71
C LEU A 127 -20.33 22.17 -27.47
N ARG A 128 -19.26 22.89 -27.08
CA ARG A 128 -19.30 23.79 -25.92
C ARG A 128 -19.76 25.18 -26.33
N ASP A 129 -20.80 25.69 -25.69
CA ASP A 129 -21.26 27.09 -25.82
C ASP A 129 -20.45 28.07 -24.94
N GLU A 130 -19.58 27.55 -24.06
CA GLU A 130 -18.71 28.36 -23.19
C GLU A 130 -17.49 28.91 -23.95
N ILE A 131 -17.11 30.17 -23.65
CA ILE A 131 -15.89 30.79 -24.17
C ILE A 131 -14.67 29.99 -23.67
N ARG A 132 -13.88 29.48 -24.61
CA ARG A 132 -12.78 28.55 -24.37
C ARG A 132 -11.66 29.20 -23.54
N ASN A 133 -11.56 28.87 -22.25
CA ASN A 133 -10.37 29.15 -21.42
C ASN A 133 -9.23 28.18 -21.78
N THR A 134 -8.78 28.20 -23.03
CA THR A 134 -7.58 27.49 -23.45
C THR A 134 -6.37 28.26 -22.94
N VAL A 135 -5.61 27.69 -22.01
CA VAL A 135 -4.24 28.14 -21.74
C VAL A 135 -3.44 27.78 -22.98
N THR A 136 -3.39 28.69 -23.94
CA THR A 136 -2.50 28.58 -25.09
C THR A 136 -1.07 28.72 -24.58
N SER A 137 -0.19 27.80 -24.96
CA SER A 137 1.23 28.04 -24.79
C SER A 137 1.57 29.28 -25.59
N ARG A 138 1.81 30.42 -24.92
CA ARG A 138 2.28 31.67 -25.54
C ARG A 138 3.73 31.50 -25.99
N TYR A 139 3.97 30.52 -26.85
CA TYR A 139 5.30 30.13 -27.29
C TYR A 139 6.00 31.27 -28.01
N SER A 140 5.25 32.07 -28.79
CA SER A 140 5.74 33.32 -29.39
C SER A 140 6.27 34.29 -28.34
N ASP A 141 5.50 34.55 -27.28
CA ASP A 141 5.85 35.52 -26.25
C ASP A 141 7.07 35.04 -25.45
N VAL A 142 7.14 33.73 -25.18
CA VAL A 142 8.28 33.08 -24.51
C VAL A 142 9.53 33.09 -25.39
N ALA A 143 9.40 32.76 -26.68
CA ALA A 143 10.52 32.77 -27.63
C ALA A 143 11.09 34.18 -27.82
N MET A 144 10.22 35.20 -27.93
CA MET A 144 10.61 36.61 -27.97
C MET A 144 11.36 37.02 -26.69
N ALA A 145 10.81 36.69 -25.52
CA ALA A 145 11.45 37.02 -24.24
C ALA A 145 12.82 36.35 -24.05
N VAL A 146 13.00 35.12 -24.56
CA VAL A 146 14.28 34.40 -24.51
C VAL A 146 15.29 34.94 -25.54
N SER A 147 14.84 35.47 -26.68
CA SER A 147 15.73 36.02 -27.72
C SER A 147 16.38 37.37 -27.36
N HIS A 148 15.92 38.03 -26.30
CA HIS A 148 16.43 39.32 -25.83
C HIS A 148 17.43 39.23 -24.66
N ASN A 149 17.90 38.03 -24.31
CA ASN A 149 19.03 37.79 -23.40
C ASN A 149 20.27 37.35 -24.18
#